data_AF-A0A0J8BQD6-F1
#
_entry.id   AF-A0A0J8BQD6-F1
#
_cell.length_a   1.000
_cell.length_b   1.000
_cell.length_c   1.000
_cell.angle_alpha   90.00
_cell.angle_beta   90.00
_cell.angle_gamma   90.00
#
_symmetry.space_group_name_H-M   'P 1'
#
loop_
_entity.id
_entity.type
_entity.pdbx_description
1 polymer ?
#
loop_
_entity_poly.entity_id
_entity_poly.type
_entity_poly.pdbx_seq_one_letter_code
_entity_poly.pdbx_strand_id
1 'polypeptide(L)'
;MRPTYDIGDRIVAERVGADEVERGDLVLYTASERYQGAAVMQRVIGVGGDRIVCCEGRGMAQERITVNGRPVSEPYVKEGVANGGPPYAATVPEGRLFLLGDNRMNSRDSRAFAEDHDGTVPVGAVMGRVTDSYVVPGLLAAATLFGLLLAIAGLVLGITARNIRRRPAAQVALWPQHF
;
A
#
# COMPACT_ATOMS: atom_id res chain seq x y z
N MET A 1 2.80 9.25 -10.66
CA MET A 1 1.42 8.76 -10.43
C MET A 1 0.36 9.86 -10.40
N ARG A 2 0.65 11.11 -10.80
CA ARG A 2 -0.40 12.12 -11.02
C ARG A 2 -1.40 11.65 -12.07
N PRO A 3 -2.71 11.92 -11.93
CA PRO A 3 -3.34 12.72 -10.86
C PRO A 3 -3.66 11.92 -9.59
N THR A 4 -3.52 10.59 -9.60
CA THR A 4 -3.90 9.75 -8.45
C THR A 4 -3.08 10.05 -7.20
N TYR A 5 -1.77 10.28 -7.35
CA TYR A 5 -0.90 10.75 -6.27
C TYR A 5 0.03 11.87 -6.72
N ASP A 6 0.15 12.88 -5.87
CA ASP A 6 1.04 14.02 -5.96
C ASP A 6 2.36 13.83 -5.20
N ILE A 7 3.33 14.68 -5.53
CA ILE A 7 4.61 14.71 -4.81
C ILE A 7 4.34 15.24 -3.39
N GLY A 8 4.74 14.48 -2.38
CA GLY A 8 4.54 14.81 -0.97
C GLY A 8 3.38 14.06 -0.32
N ASP A 9 2.57 13.35 -1.11
CA ASP A 9 1.50 12.51 -0.58
C ASP A 9 2.06 11.41 0.32
N ARG A 10 1.35 11.18 1.43
CA ARG A 10 1.60 10.02 2.30
C ARG A 10 0.75 8.87 1.81
N ILE A 11 1.36 7.70 1.73
CA ILE A 11 0.71 6.47 1.31
C ILE A 11 0.82 5.43 2.41
N VAL A 12 -0.15 4.51 2.43
CA VAL A 12 -0.06 3.26 3.19
C VAL A 12 0.11 2.14 2.18
N ALA A 13 1.04 1.23 2.46
CA ALA A 13 1.20 0.02 1.68
C ALA A 13 0.95 -1.19 2.59
N GLU A 14 0.05 -2.07 2.15
CA GLU A 14 -0.17 -3.36 2.78
C GLU A 14 0.70 -4.43 2.11
N ARG A 15 1.18 -5.39 2.92
CA ARG A 15 1.86 -6.56 2.38
C ARG A 15 0.82 -7.48 1.76
N VAL A 16 1.04 -7.86 0.50
CA VAL A 16 0.16 -8.75 -0.26
C VAL A 16 0.92 -9.97 -0.75
N GLY A 17 0.20 -11.09 -0.86
CA GLY A 17 0.69 -12.29 -1.53
C GLY A 17 0.91 -12.06 -3.03
N ALA A 18 1.74 -12.89 -3.67
CA ALA A 18 1.97 -12.78 -5.12
C ALA A 18 0.70 -13.08 -5.93
N ASP A 19 -0.16 -13.95 -5.42
CA ASP A 19 -1.44 -14.35 -5.96
C ASP A 19 -2.58 -13.36 -5.67
N GLU A 20 -2.34 -12.36 -4.81
CA GLU A 20 -3.32 -11.34 -4.43
C GLU A 20 -3.19 -10.03 -5.23
N VAL A 21 -2.16 -9.91 -6.07
CA VAL A 21 -1.93 -8.73 -6.92
C VAL A 21 -2.81 -8.81 -8.16
N GLU A 22 -3.70 -7.85 -8.31
CA GLU A 22 -4.68 -7.82 -9.39
C GLU A 22 -4.47 -6.64 -10.35
N ARG A 23 -5.11 -6.71 -11.52
CA ARG A 23 -5.13 -5.58 -12.46
C ARG A 23 -5.81 -4.38 -11.80
N GLY A 24 -5.21 -3.21 -11.97
CA GLY A 24 -5.67 -1.97 -11.36
C GLY A 24 -5.02 -1.65 -10.03
N ASP A 25 -4.37 -2.62 -9.36
CA ASP A 25 -3.64 -2.37 -8.12
C ASP A 25 -2.50 -1.38 -8.33
N LEU A 26 -2.25 -0.55 -7.32
CA LEU A 26 -1.03 0.23 -7.24
C LEU A 26 -0.04 -0.51 -6.38
N VAL A 27 1.15 -0.76 -6.91
CA VAL A 27 2.18 -1.52 -6.22
C VAL A 27 3.41 -0.67 -5.99
N LEU A 28 3.96 -0.76 -4.78
CA LEU A 28 5.30 -0.29 -4.46
C LEU A 28 6.27 -1.45 -4.68
N TYR A 29 7.29 -1.26 -5.51
CA TYR A 29 8.24 -2.32 -5.84
C TYR A 29 9.66 -1.77 -6.04
N THR A 30 10.64 -2.66 -6.01
CA THR A 30 12.05 -2.32 -6.32
C THR A 30 12.52 -3.01 -7.58
N ALA A 31 13.22 -2.27 -8.44
CA ALA A 31 13.95 -2.82 -9.57
C ALA A 31 15.28 -2.11 -9.66
N SER A 32 16.27 -2.61 -8.91
CA SER A 32 17.51 -1.90 -8.63
C SER A 32 18.25 -1.46 -9.89
N GLU A 33 18.27 -2.31 -10.92
CA GLU A 33 18.93 -2.03 -12.20
C GLU A 33 18.22 -0.91 -12.99
N ARG A 34 16.90 -0.78 -12.83
CA ARG A 34 16.07 0.21 -13.54
C ARG A 34 16.05 1.57 -12.85
N TYR A 35 16.09 1.56 -11.51
CA TYR A 35 15.84 2.73 -10.67
C TYR A 35 16.91 3.00 -9.60
N GLN A 36 18.13 2.46 -9.78
CA GLN A 36 19.27 2.71 -8.87
C GLN A 36 18.95 2.38 -7.40
N GLY A 37 18.18 1.31 -7.18
CA GLY A 37 17.76 0.86 -5.85
C GLY A 37 16.59 1.63 -5.23
N ALA A 38 16.08 2.67 -5.87
CA ALA A 38 14.89 3.37 -5.40
C ALA A 38 13.63 2.50 -5.56
N ALA A 39 12.74 2.56 -4.56
CA ALA A 39 11.40 2.02 -4.68
C ALA A 39 10.56 2.94 -5.58
N VAL A 40 9.71 2.33 -6.40
CA VAL A 40 8.84 3.03 -7.35
C VAL A 40 7.41 2.53 -7.20
N MET A 41 6.46 3.42 -7.50
CA MET A 41 5.03 3.12 -7.43
C MET A 41 4.41 3.26 -8.82
N GLN A 42 3.77 2.20 -9.29
CA GLN A 42 3.08 2.14 -10.59
C GLN A 42 1.83 1.27 -10.49
N ARG A 43 0.96 1.36 -11.49
CA ARG A 43 -0.28 0.59 -11.57
C ARG A 43 -0.09 -0.68 -12.36
N VAL A 44 -0.62 -1.78 -11.86
CA VAL A 44 -0.68 -3.07 -12.54
C VAL A 44 -1.69 -2.99 -13.67
N ILE A 45 -1.22 -3.13 -14.91
CA ILE A 45 -2.08 -3.16 -16.10
C ILE A 45 -2.34 -4.59 -16.55
N GLY A 46 -1.34 -5.47 -16.40
CA GLY A 46 -1.52 -6.89 -16.64
C GLY A 46 -0.70 -7.76 -15.70
N VAL A 47 -1.20 -8.97 -15.51
CA VAL A 47 -0.65 -10.04 -14.69
C VAL A 47 -0.28 -11.22 -15.59
N GLY A 48 0.34 -12.27 -15.02
CA GLY A 48 0.74 -13.48 -15.75
C GLY A 48 -0.33 -13.98 -16.72
N GLY A 49 0.11 -14.24 -17.97
CA GLY A 49 -0.75 -14.70 -19.07
C GLY A 49 -1.37 -13.58 -19.91
N ASP A 50 -1.29 -12.32 -19.48
CA ASP A 50 -1.93 -11.22 -20.20
C ASP A 50 -1.21 -10.80 -21.47
N ARG A 51 -2.00 -10.56 -22.52
CA ARG A 51 -1.57 -9.85 -23.72
C ARG A 51 -2.01 -8.40 -23.63
N ILE A 52 -1.06 -7.48 -23.57
CA ILE A 52 -1.30 -6.04 -23.51
C ILE A 52 -0.93 -5.44 -24.86
N VAL A 53 -1.83 -4.69 -25.46
CA VAL A 53 -1.58 -3.99 -26.71
C VAL A 53 -1.95 -2.53 -26.55
N CYS A 54 -1.02 -1.68 -26.94
CA CYS A 54 -1.26 -0.26 -27.05
C CYS A 54 -0.91 0.24 -28.46
N CYS A 55 -1.83 0.91 -29.16
CA CYS A 55 -3.19 1.18 -28.72
C CYS A 55 -4.20 1.11 -29.86
N GLU A 56 -5.44 0.78 -29.48
CA GLU A 56 -6.58 0.77 -30.38
C GLU A 56 -7.30 2.13 -30.34
N GLY A 57 -7.87 2.54 -31.47
CA GLY A 57 -8.50 3.86 -31.63
C GLY A 57 -7.60 4.87 -32.35
N ARG A 58 -8.20 5.88 -32.99
CA ARG A 58 -7.47 6.94 -33.69
C ARG A 58 -7.55 8.25 -32.92
N GLY A 59 -6.39 8.84 -32.63
CA GLY A 59 -6.27 10.12 -31.93
C GLY A 59 -6.27 9.96 -30.40
N MET A 60 -5.54 10.84 -29.72
CA MET A 60 -5.22 10.70 -28.29
C MET A 60 -6.45 10.60 -27.37
N ALA A 61 -7.59 11.18 -27.75
CA ALA A 61 -8.82 11.12 -26.95
C ALA A 61 -9.52 9.74 -26.97
N GLN A 62 -9.31 8.96 -28.04
CA GLN A 62 -9.99 7.69 -28.30
C GLN A 62 -9.05 6.50 -28.17
N GLU A 63 -7.75 6.75 -28.08
CA GLU A 63 -6.71 5.74 -27.87
C GLU A 63 -6.97 4.99 -26.56
N ARG A 64 -6.94 3.65 -26.61
CA ARG A 64 -7.12 2.78 -25.43
C ARG A 64 -6.11 1.65 -25.46
N ILE A 65 -5.64 1.27 -24.27
CA ILE A 65 -4.93 0.02 -24.05
C ILE A 65 -5.95 -1.12 -24.07
N THR A 66 -5.60 -2.24 -24.69
CA THR A 66 -6.34 -3.49 -24.56
C THR A 66 -5.56 -4.52 -23.75
N VAL A 67 -6.29 -5.29 -22.95
CA VAL A 67 -5.80 -6.47 -22.26
C VAL A 67 -6.60 -7.67 -22.75
N ASN A 68 -5.91 -8.64 -23.32
CA ASN A 68 -6.51 -9.82 -23.97
C ASN A 68 -7.55 -9.44 -25.02
N GLY A 69 -7.26 -8.40 -25.80
CA GLY A 69 -8.14 -7.88 -26.86
C GLY A 69 -9.37 -7.11 -26.36
N ARG A 70 -9.48 -6.84 -25.05
CA ARG A 70 -10.56 -6.05 -24.47
C ARG A 70 -10.05 -4.67 -24.03
N PRO A 71 -10.67 -3.57 -24.46
CA PRO A 71 -10.32 -2.24 -23.98
C PRO A 71 -10.44 -2.13 -22.46
N VAL A 72 -9.43 -1.54 -21.83
CA VAL A 72 -9.45 -1.27 -20.38
C VAL A 72 -10.05 0.10 -20.11
N SER A 73 -10.88 0.20 -19.07
CA SER A 73 -11.36 1.48 -18.56
C SER A 73 -10.32 2.08 -17.62
N GLU A 74 -9.80 3.26 -17.98
CA GLU A 74 -8.68 3.89 -17.27
C GLU A 74 -9.01 5.31 -16.77
N PRO A 75 -10.00 5.49 -15.88
CA PRO A 75 -10.43 6.82 -15.41
C PRO A 75 -9.34 7.55 -14.59
N TYR A 76 -8.33 6.82 -14.13
CA TYR A 76 -7.19 7.33 -13.37
C TYR A 76 -6.10 7.97 -14.24
N VAL A 77 -6.12 7.77 -15.56
CA VAL A 77 -5.05 8.25 -16.45
C VAL A 77 -5.14 9.75 -16.64
N LYS A 78 -4.01 10.43 -16.47
CA LYS A 78 -3.91 11.88 -16.64
C LYS A 78 -4.39 12.28 -18.04
N GLU A 79 -5.40 13.15 -18.10
CA GLU A 79 -5.97 13.71 -19.33
C GLU A 79 -6.49 12.64 -20.32
N GLY A 80 -6.67 11.38 -19.88
CA GLY A 80 -7.11 10.28 -20.72
C GLY A 80 -6.09 9.83 -21.79
N VAL A 81 -4.83 10.23 -21.70
CA VAL A 81 -3.78 9.88 -22.66
C VAL A 81 -3.34 8.42 -22.45
N ALA A 82 -3.81 7.48 -23.27
CA ALA A 82 -3.54 6.05 -23.05
C ALA A 82 -2.06 5.66 -23.22
N ASN A 83 -1.37 6.12 -24.27
CA ASN A 83 0.05 5.82 -24.45
C ASN A 83 0.94 6.99 -24.05
N GLY A 84 0.94 8.06 -24.83
CA GLY A 84 1.95 9.11 -24.67
C GLY A 84 3.37 8.69 -25.07
N GLY A 85 3.49 7.72 -25.97
CA GLY A 85 4.75 7.16 -26.47
C GLY A 85 4.54 6.36 -27.77
N PRO A 86 5.57 5.60 -28.23
CA PRO A 86 5.42 4.72 -29.40
C PRO A 86 4.50 3.53 -29.11
N PRO A 87 3.85 2.94 -30.12
CA PRO A 87 3.05 1.73 -29.96
C PRO A 87 3.86 0.58 -29.36
N TYR A 88 3.21 -0.27 -28.58
CA TYR A 88 3.85 -1.42 -27.96
C TYR A 88 2.87 -2.56 -27.79
N ALA A 89 3.43 -3.76 -27.63
CA ALA A 89 2.65 -4.92 -27.31
C ALA A 89 3.47 -5.87 -26.45
N ALA A 90 3.03 -6.18 -25.24
CA ALA A 90 3.70 -7.09 -24.31
C ALA A 90 2.85 -8.34 -24.05
N THR A 91 3.51 -9.48 -23.81
CA THR A 91 2.86 -10.66 -23.22
C THR A 91 3.48 -10.86 -21.85
N VAL A 92 2.67 -10.85 -20.80
CA VAL A 92 3.14 -10.90 -19.43
C VAL A 92 3.43 -12.36 -19.05
N PRO A 93 4.69 -12.72 -18.75
CA PRO A 93 5.00 -14.07 -18.32
C PRO A 93 4.38 -14.37 -16.94
N GLU A 94 4.18 -15.64 -16.63
CA GLU A 94 3.74 -16.07 -15.31
C GLU A 94 4.65 -15.54 -14.19
N GLY A 95 4.05 -15.13 -13.08
CA GLY A 95 4.76 -14.52 -11.95
C GLY A 95 5.35 -13.13 -12.23
N ARG A 96 4.93 -12.46 -13.31
CA ARG A 96 5.35 -11.10 -13.65
C ARG A 96 4.16 -10.17 -13.84
N LEU A 97 4.45 -8.88 -13.83
CA LEU A 97 3.50 -7.79 -13.92
C LEU A 97 3.95 -6.81 -15.01
N PHE A 98 2.99 -6.24 -15.73
CA PHE A 98 3.24 -5.09 -16.59
C PHE A 98 2.67 -3.84 -15.93
N LEU A 99 3.54 -2.86 -15.68
CA LEU A 99 3.25 -1.73 -14.82
C LEU A 99 3.33 -0.43 -15.60
N LEU A 100 2.33 0.43 -15.46
CA LEU A 100 2.31 1.77 -16.05
C LEU A 100 2.12 2.85 -15.00
N GLY A 101 2.69 4.03 -15.25
CA GLY A 101 2.35 5.21 -14.48
C GLY A 101 1.03 5.83 -14.94
N ASP A 102 0.27 6.39 -14.00
CA ASP A 102 -0.99 7.10 -14.31
C ASP A 102 -0.75 8.42 -15.09
N ASN A 103 0.44 8.99 -14.97
CA ASN A 103 0.91 10.09 -15.81
C ASN A 103 1.73 9.53 -16.99
N ARG A 104 1.03 9.05 -18.01
CA ARG A 104 1.61 8.25 -19.11
C ARG A 104 2.74 8.95 -19.87
N MET A 105 2.60 10.25 -20.12
CA MET A 105 3.61 11.10 -20.77
C MET A 105 4.87 11.34 -19.93
N ASN A 106 4.80 11.13 -18.62
CA ASN A 106 5.89 11.45 -17.67
C ASN A 106 6.18 10.28 -16.73
N SER A 107 6.09 9.05 -17.23
CA SER A 107 6.43 7.86 -16.47
C SER A 107 7.45 7.03 -17.22
N ARG A 108 8.54 6.69 -16.52
CA ARG A 108 9.51 5.68 -16.95
C ARG A 108 9.07 4.35 -16.37
N ASP A 109 8.20 3.66 -17.07
CA ASP A 109 7.50 2.44 -16.65
C ASP A 109 7.86 1.26 -17.56
N SER A 110 7.09 0.15 -17.54
CA SER A 110 7.41 -1.05 -18.32
C SER A 110 7.72 -0.77 -19.79
N ARG A 111 7.11 0.25 -20.40
CA ARG A 111 7.34 0.62 -21.81
C ARG A 111 8.78 1.07 -22.09
N ALA A 112 9.48 1.59 -21.08
CA ALA A 112 10.84 2.09 -21.19
C ALA A 112 11.91 1.00 -21.02
N PHE A 113 11.51 -0.25 -20.80
CA PHE A 113 12.41 -1.38 -20.52
C PHE A 113 12.05 -2.62 -21.34
N ALA A 114 11.52 -2.44 -22.56
CA ALA A 114 11.04 -3.54 -23.40
C ALA A 114 12.13 -4.59 -23.69
N GLU A 115 13.40 -4.18 -23.71
CA GLU A 115 14.58 -5.04 -23.85
C GLU A 115 14.80 -6.00 -22.66
N ASP A 116 14.21 -5.70 -21.50
CA ASP A 116 14.32 -6.47 -20.26
C ASP A 116 12.99 -7.15 -19.93
N HIS A 117 12.83 -8.39 -20.42
CA HIS A 117 11.63 -9.21 -20.24
C HIS A 117 10.33 -8.49 -20.65
N ASP A 118 10.30 -7.86 -21.83
CA ASP A 118 9.17 -7.04 -22.33
C ASP A 118 8.76 -5.92 -21.35
N GLY A 119 9.70 -5.45 -20.54
CA GLY A 119 9.48 -4.41 -19.53
C GLY A 119 8.76 -4.87 -18.28
N THR A 120 8.40 -6.16 -18.19
CA THR A 120 7.66 -6.71 -17.06
C THR A 120 8.53 -6.78 -15.81
N VAL A 121 7.89 -6.78 -14.64
CA VAL A 121 8.53 -6.81 -13.31
C VAL A 121 8.12 -8.09 -12.59
N PRO A 122 9.03 -8.84 -11.94
CA PRO A 122 8.64 -10.02 -11.19
C PRO A 122 7.76 -9.64 -9.99
N VAL A 123 6.69 -10.40 -9.76
CA VAL A 123 5.77 -10.15 -8.64
C VAL A 123 6.48 -10.19 -7.28
N GLY A 124 7.53 -11.01 -7.16
CA GLY A 124 8.36 -11.08 -5.95
C GLY A 124 9.15 -9.81 -5.63
N ALA A 125 9.24 -8.85 -6.55
CA ALA A 125 9.81 -7.54 -6.29
C ALA A 125 8.82 -6.55 -5.64
N VAL A 126 7.54 -6.90 -5.57
CA VAL A 126 6.50 -6.08 -4.93
C VAL A 126 6.74 -6.07 -3.42
N MET A 127 6.86 -4.87 -2.86
CA MET A 127 6.98 -4.64 -1.43
C MET A 127 5.62 -4.58 -0.74
N GLY A 128 4.60 -4.10 -1.47
CA GLY A 128 3.22 -4.01 -1.00
C GLY A 128 2.29 -3.33 -2.00
N ARG A 129 0.99 -3.52 -1.78
CA ARG A 129 -0.08 -2.81 -2.49
C ARG A 129 -0.38 -1.50 -1.77
N VAL A 130 -0.45 -0.42 -2.53
CA VAL A 130 -0.77 0.92 -2.03
C VAL A 130 -2.27 1.06 -1.87
N THR A 131 -2.69 1.58 -0.72
CA THR A 131 -4.10 1.75 -0.35
C THR A 131 -4.34 3.12 0.29
N ASP A 132 -5.52 3.67 0.01
CA ASP A 132 -6.02 4.89 0.67
C ASP A 132 -6.73 4.60 2.00
N SER A 133 -6.85 3.32 2.39
CA SER A 133 -7.51 2.93 3.62
C SER A 133 -6.60 3.08 4.83
N TYR A 134 -6.91 4.08 5.67
CA TYR A 134 -6.26 4.30 6.96
C TYR A 134 -6.98 3.62 8.14
N VAL A 135 -8.05 2.87 7.88
CA VAL A 135 -8.92 2.31 8.92
C VAL A 135 -8.16 1.34 9.82
N VAL A 136 -7.47 0.36 9.24
CA VAL A 136 -6.75 -0.67 10.01
C VAL A 136 -5.59 -0.06 10.81
N PRO A 137 -4.68 0.75 10.23
CA PRO A 137 -3.66 1.45 11.01
C PRO A 137 -4.25 2.33 12.12
N GLY A 138 -5.35 3.03 11.84
CA GLY A 138 -6.05 3.87 12.82
C GLY A 138 -6.60 3.06 13.99
N LEU A 139 -7.24 1.91 13.73
CA LEU A 139 -7.76 1.02 14.76
C LEU A 139 -6.64 0.43 15.62
N LEU A 140 -5.51 0.02 15.02
CA LEU A 140 -4.35 -0.47 15.77
C LEU A 140 -3.75 0.62 16.68
N ALA A 141 -3.62 1.85 16.18
CA ALA A 141 -3.17 2.98 16.98
C ALA A 141 -4.12 3.28 18.15
N ALA A 142 -5.44 3.24 17.92
CA ALA A 142 -6.43 3.43 18.97
C ALA A 142 -6.38 2.30 20.03
N ALA A 143 -6.29 1.04 19.59
CA ALA A 143 -6.23 -0.11 20.48
C ALA A 143 -4.97 -0.12 21.35
N THR A 144 -3.81 0.24 20.78
CA THR A 144 -2.54 0.35 21.51
C THR A 144 -2.58 1.47 22.55
N LEU A 145 -3.10 2.64 22.20
CA LEU A 145 -3.29 3.74 23.16
C LEU A 145 -4.23 3.35 24.30
N PHE A 146 -5.35 2.69 23.97
CA PHE A 146 -6.30 2.21 24.96
C PHE A 146 -5.68 1.16 25.91
N GLY A 147 -4.94 0.20 25.36
CA GLY A 147 -4.22 -0.79 26.17
C GLY A 147 -3.18 -0.15 27.10
N LEU A 148 -2.46 0.87 26.63
CA LEU A 148 -1.46 1.59 27.43
C LEU A 148 -2.13 2.40 28.56
N LEU A 149 -3.29 3.00 28.30
CA LEU A 149 -4.11 3.65 29.33
C LEU A 149 -4.60 2.66 30.39
N LEU A 150 -5.08 1.48 29.98
CA LEU A 150 -5.49 0.43 30.92
C LEU A 150 -4.32 -0.08 31.77
N ALA A 151 -3.13 -0.24 31.18
CA ALA A 151 -1.93 -0.64 31.90
C ALA A 151 -1.53 0.39 32.97
N ILE A 152 -1.57 1.69 32.64
CA ILE A 152 -1.31 2.77 33.60
C ILE A 152 -2.36 2.76 34.72
N ALA A 153 -3.64 2.67 34.38
CA ALA A 153 -4.72 2.61 35.38
C ALA A 153 -4.55 1.41 36.32
N GLY A 154 -4.24 0.23 35.78
CA GLY A 154 -3.95 -0.97 36.55
C GLY A 154 -2.74 -0.80 37.49
N LEU A 155 -1.67 -0.15 37.03
CA LEU A 155 -0.48 0.12 37.83
C LEU A 155 -0.77 1.08 38.99
N VAL A 156 -1.54 2.15 38.76
CA VAL A 156 -1.98 3.10 39.80
C VAL A 156 -2.86 2.41 40.84
N LEU A 157 -3.83 1.61 40.40
CA LEU A 157 -4.71 0.83 41.29
C LEU A 157 -3.91 -0.20 42.10
N GLY A 158 -2.92 -0.85 41.49
CA GLY A 158 -2.03 -1.80 42.16
C GLY A 158 -1.18 -1.13 43.25
N ILE A 159 -0.59 0.03 42.97
CA ILE A 159 0.20 0.80 43.95
C ILE A 159 -0.67 1.29 45.11
N THR A 160 -1.86 1.84 44.83
CA THR A 160 -2.78 2.31 45.87
C THR A 160 -3.25 1.15 46.76
N ALA A 161 -3.65 0.02 46.18
CA ALA A 161 -4.03 -1.17 46.95
C ALA A 161 -2.90 -1.69 47.84
N ARG A 162 -1.66 -1.72 47.32
CA ARG A 162 -0.46 -2.11 48.10
C ARG A 162 -0.19 -1.17 49.26
N ASN A 163 -0.35 0.14 49.05
CA ASN A 163 -0.17 1.15 50.10
C ASN A 163 -1.26 1.04 51.18
N ILE A 164 -2.51 0.79 50.81
CA ILE A 164 -3.61 0.59 51.77
C ILE A 164 -3.36 -0.65 52.64
N ARG A 165 -2.94 -1.78 52.05
CA ARG A 165 -2.62 -3.01 52.82
C ARG A 165 -1.43 -2.85 53.77
N ARG A 166 -0.48 -1.98 53.44
CA ARG A 166 0.71 -1.72 54.27
C ARG A 166 0.45 -0.72 55.40
N ARG A 167 -0.73 -0.09 55.48
CA ARG A 167 -1.06 0.78 56.61
C ARG A 167 -1.20 -0.08 57.87
N PRO A 168 -0.47 0.23 58.97
CA PRO A 168 -0.65 -0.49 60.22
C PRO A 168 -2.10 -0.35 60.69
N ALA A 169 -2.67 -1.45 61.19
CA ALA A 169 -3.99 -1.41 61.80
C ALA A 169 -3.98 -0.38 62.93
N ALA A 170 -4.93 0.56 62.90
CA ALA A 170 -5.08 1.51 63.99
C ALA A 170 -5.25 0.71 65.28
N GLN A 171 -4.40 0.98 66.29
CA GLN A 171 -4.58 0.40 67.62
C GLN A 171 -5.94 0.88 68.12
N VAL A 172 -6.91 -0.04 68.12
CA VAL A 172 -8.19 0.22 68.77
C VAL A 172 -7.86 0.34 70.25
N ALA A 173 -7.99 1.56 70.78
CA ALA A 173 -7.85 1.78 72.21
C ALA A 173 -8.90 0.92 72.92
N LEU A 174 -8.44 -0.18 73.55
CA LEU A 174 -9.26 -0.98 74.44
C LEU A 174 -9.72 -0.04 75.56
N TRP A 175 -11.04 0.08 75.73
CA TRP A 175 -11.68 0.98 76.69
C TRP A 175 -11.02 0.97 78.08
N PRO A 176 -11.09 2.09 78.83
CA PRO A 176 -10.46 2.19 80.14
C PRO A 176 -11.11 1.21 81.11
N GLN A 177 -10.29 0.38 81.74
CA GLN A 177 -10.70 -0.42 82.90
C GLN A 177 -10.73 0.52 84.10
N HIS A 178 -11.91 1.10 84.37
CA HIS A 178 -12.22 1.61 85.71
C HIS A 178 -12.62 0.41 86.57
N PHE A 179 -11.84 0.11 87.63
CA PHE A 179 -12.26 -0.14 89.02
C PHE A 179 -11.04 -0.23 89.92
#